data_AF-A0A4P9VKY1-F1
#
_entry.id   AF-A0A4P9VKY1-F1
#
_cell.length_a   1.000
_cell.length_b   1.000
_cell.length_c   1.000
_cell.angle_alpha   90.00
_cell.angle_beta   90.00
_cell.angle_gamma   90.00
#
_symmetry.space_group_name_H-M   'P 1'
#
loop_
_entity.id
_entity.type
_entity.pdbx_description
1 polymer ?
#
loop_
_entity_poly.entity_id
_entity_poly.type
_entity_poly.pdbx_seq_one_letter_code
_entity_poly.pdbx_strand_id
1 'polypeptide(L)'
;MLDNPLKATIQAILHQCSGPISEHQLIRELKARQLITDTSSLDNLYSVHFLVMNALYQLQTELLDHEWYLSISPLEIHLLRVCAVSQHNALANGSHDCLLREYYLDWRNLDTMSHEGLQQLMDQFWRRFAAWDQRSDALIVLGVPSTAKWEEIQLAYRKKAAELHPDKGGDPGLFREVRTAYEMLAKSYKKGKC
;
A
#
# COMPACT_ATOMS: atom_id res chain seq x y z
N MET A 1 -19.95 1.78 -15.08
CA MET A 1 -19.36 1.30 -13.81
C MET A 1 -20.36 1.60 -12.71
N LEU A 2 -20.60 0.67 -11.78
CA LEU A 2 -21.49 0.95 -10.65
C LEU A 2 -20.81 1.95 -9.71
N ASP A 3 -21.52 3.04 -9.46
CA ASP A 3 -21.07 4.13 -8.59
C ASP A 3 -21.21 3.70 -7.13
N ASN A 4 -20.11 3.71 -6.38
CA ASN A 4 -20.16 3.24 -5.00
C ASN A 4 -20.78 4.32 -4.09
N PRO A 5 -21.88 4.03 -3.38
CA PRO A 5 -22.60 5.03 -2.58
C PRO A 5 -21.80 5.54 -1.37
N LEU A 6 -20.77 4.81 -0.94
CA LEU A 6 -19.93 5.21 0.20
C LEU A 6 -18.92 6.30 -0.15
N LYS A 7 -18.67 6.57 -1.45
CA LYS A 7 -17.61 7.50 -1.89
C LYS A 7 -17.74 8.89 -1.28
N ALA A 8 -18.90 9.52 -1.42
CA ALA A 8 -19.10 10.88 -0.92
C ALA A 8 -18.86 10.96 0.60
N THR A 9 -19.26 9.93 1.33
CA THR A 9 -19.05 9.86 2.78
C THR A 9 -17.58 9.63 3.13
N ILE A 10 -16.92 8.68 2.47
CA ILE A 10 -15.48 8.39 2.68
C ILE A 10 -14.64 9.62 2.34
N GLN A 11 -14.92 10.29 1.23
CA GLN A 11 -14.27 11.54 0.85
C GLN A 11 -14.44 12.62 1.92
N ALA A 12 -15.66 12.80 2.44
CA ALA A 12 -15.92 13.77 3.51
C ALA A 12 -15.14 13.43 4.80
N ILE A 13 -15.05 12.15 5.17
CA ILE A 13 -14.23 11.69 6.31
C ILE A 13 -12.76 12.04 6.06
N LEU A 14 -12.21 11.69 4.89
CA LEU A 14 -10.81 11.93 4.54
C LEU A 14 -10.44 13.42 4.53
N HIS A 15 -11.34 14.31 4.11
CA HIS A 15 -11.12 15.76 4.18
C HIS A 15 -11.20 16.33 5.60
N GLN A 16 -11.96 15.70 6.50
CA GLN A 16 -12.09 16.13 7.90
C GLN A 16 -10.93 15.63 8.78
N CYS A 17 -10.29 14.53 8.39
CA CYS A 17 -9.15 13.98 9.10
C CYS A 17 -7.90 14.85 8.90
N SER A 18 -7.25 15.26 10.00
CA SER A 18 -6.01 16.04 9.98
C SER A 18 -4.74 15.18 9.82
N GLY A 19 -4.89 13.86 9.68
CA GLY A 19 -3.79 12.91 9.56
C GLY A 19 -4.26 11.54 9.03
N PRO A 20 -3.33 10.58 8.90
CA PRO A 20 -3.65 9.25 8.39
C PRO A 20 -4.66 8.51 9.25
N ILE A 21 -5.59 7.82 8.59
CA ILE A 21 -6.55 6.93 9.24
C ILE A 21 -6.38 5.50 8.73
N SER A 22 -6.60 4.52 9.60
CA SER A 22 -6.58 3.12 9.17
C SER A 22 -7.94 2.72 8.57
N GLU A 23 -7.95 1.64 7.78
CA GLU A 23 -9.18 1.06 7.25
C GLU A 23 -10.19 0.74 8.36
N HIS A 24 -9.70 0.20 9.49
CA HIS A 24 -10.53 -0.11 10.64
C HIS A 24 -11.19 1.16 11.23
N GLN A 25 -10.46 2.28 11.29
CA GLN A 25 -11.02 3.55 11.73
C GLN A 25 -12.10 4.04 10.75
N LEU A 26 -11.86 3.92 9.44
CA LEU A 26 -12.83 4.28 8.42
C LEU A 26 -14.12 3.43 8.52
N ILE A 27 -14.00 2.11 8.67
CA ILE A 27 -15.14 1.20 8.88
C ILE A 27 -15.90 1.57 10.16
N ARG A 28 -15.19 1.91 11.25
CA ARG A 28 -15.83 2.33 12.51
C ARG A 28 -16.65 3.60 12.33
N GLU A 29 -16.14 4.58 11.59
CA GLU A 29 -16.88 5.81 11.27
C GLU A 29 -18.12 5.53 10.39
N LEU A 30 -18.00 4.64 9.40
CA LEU A 30 -19.12 4.24 8.55
C LEU A 30 -20.22 3.51 9.34
N LYS A 31 -19.83 2.65 10.30
CA LYS A 31 -20.76 2.02 11.24
C LYS A 31 -21.43 3.03 12.17
N ALA A 32 -20.68 3.99 12.71
CA ALA A 32 -21.24 5.05 13.56
C ALA A 32 -22.31 5.88 12.83
N ARG A 33 -22.15 6.04 11.51
CA ARG A 33 -23.11 6.71 10.62
C ARG A 33 -24.24 5.79 10.12
N GLN A 34 -24.30 4.53 10.57
CA GLN A 34 -25.29 3.53 10.18
C GLN A 34 -25.32 3.23 8.66
N LEU A 35 -24.21 3.51 7.95
CA LEU A 35 -24.09 3.25 6.52
C LEU A 35 -23.72 1.80 6.21
N ILE A 36 -23.21 1.08 7.20
CA ILE A 36 -22.73 -0.30 7.10
C ILE A 36 -23.24 -1.10 8.31
N THR A 37 -23.74 -2.31 8.04
CA THR A 37 -24.30 -3.23 9.03
C THR A 37 -23.24 -4.04 9.77
N ASP A 38 -23.66 -4.83 10.75
CA ASP A 38 -22.79 -5.47 11.73
C ASP A 38 -21.83 -6.52 11.14
N THR A 39 -20.51 -6.27 11.18
CA THR A 39 -19.47 -7.15 10.63
C THR A 39 -19.16 -8.36 11.53
N SER A 40 -20.13 -8.78 12.33
CA SER A 40 -20.00 -9.88 13.29
C SER A 40 -19.82 -11.23 12.60
N SER A 41 -20.31 -11.39 11.37
CA SER A 41 -19.94 -12.50 10.49
C SER A 41 -18.75 -12.12 9.62
N LEU A 42 -17.86 -13.09 9.39
CA LEU A 42 -16.72 -12.92 8.49
C LEU A 42 -17.18 -12.52 7.08
N ASP A 43 -18.26 -13.10 6.57
CA ASP A 43 -18.82 -12.78 5.24
C ASP A 43 -19.25 -11.30 5.12
N ASN A 44 -19.79 -10.74 6.21
CA ASN A 44 -20.17 -9.33 6.22
C ASN A 44 -18.92 -8.42 6.38
N LEU A 45 -17.92 -8.83 7.16
CA LEU A 45 -16.65 -8.10 7.25
C LEU A 45 -15.97 -7.98 5.88
N TYR A 46 -15.96 -9.06 5.10
CA TYR A 46 -15.34 -9.07 3.77
C TYR A 46 -16.11 -8.23 2.75
N SER A 47 -17.44 -8.31 2.76
CA SER A 47 -18.28 -7.48 1.89
C SER A 47 -18.05 -5.99 2.18
N VAL A 48 -17.91 -5.65 3.47
CA VAL A 48 -17.59 -4.29 3.92
C VAL A 48 -16.20 -3.85 3.48
N HIS A 49 -15.19 -4.70 3.67
CA HIS A 49 -13.84 -4.44 3.20
C HIS A 49 -13.80 -4.18 1.69
N PHE A 50 -14.45 -5.04 0.90
CA PHE A 50 -14.52 -4.88 -0.56
C PHE A 50 -15.18 -3.56 -0.95
N LEU A 51 -16.31 -3.21 -0.34
CA LEU A 51 -17.02 -1.97 -0.62
C LEU A 51 -16.20 -0.73 -0.25
N VAL A 52 -15.47 -0.76 0.87
CA VAL A 52 -14.58 0.33 1.28
C VAL A 52 -13.43 0.49 0.29
N MET A 53 -12.75 -0.60 -0.05
CA MET A 53 -11.62 -0.56 -0.99
C MET A 53 -12.05 -0.17 -2.41
N ASN A 54 -13.19 -0.68 -2.89
CA ASN A 54 -13.79 -0.26 -4.15
C ASN A 54 -14.06 1.26 -4.16
N ALA A 55 -14.64 1.82 -3.09
CA ALA A 55 -14.87 3.25 -2.97
C ALA A 55 -13.56 4.05 -2.97
N LEU A 56 -12.56 3.60 -2.22
CA LEU A 56 -11.25 4.26 -2.15
C LEU A 56 -10.55 4.29 -3.51
N TYR A 57 -10.54 3.20 -4.27
CA TYR A 57 -9.91 3.16 -5.59
C TYR A 57 -10.66 3.97 -6.66
N GLN A 58 -11.99 4.08 -6.55
CA GLN A 58 -12.76 5.01 -7.37
C GLN A 58 -12.40 6.46 -7.03
N LEU A 59 -12.40 6.83 -5.73
CA LEU A 59 -12.02 8.16 -5.25
C LEU A 59 -10.59 8.52 -5.62
N GLN A 60 -9.66 7.57 -5.57
CA GLN A 60 -8.27 7.79 -5.95
C GLN A 60 -8.16 8.27 -7.40
N THR A 61 -9.01 7.75 -8.30
CA THR A 61 -9.07 8.16 -9.70
C THR A 61 -9.69 9.55 -9.85
N GLU A 62 -10.80 9.83 -9.16
CA GLU A 62 -11.51 11.13 -9.22
C GLU A 62 -10.71 12.28 -8.61
N LEU A 63 -10.01 12.03 -7.50
CA LEU A 63 -9.28 13.04 -6.76
C LEU A 63 -8.00 13.51 -7.48
N LEU A 64 -7.42 12.65 -8.32
CA LEU A 64 -6.26 12.98 -9.14
C LEU A 64 -6.56 14.10 -10.14
N ASP A 65 -7.77 14.13 -10.69
CA ASP A 65 -8.22 15.21 -11.58
C ASP A 65 -8.34 16.56 -10.84
N HIS A 66 -8.36 16.53 -9.50
CA HIS A 66 -8.52 17.68 -8.62
C HIS A 66 -7.25 18.02 -7.81
N GLU A 67 -6.07 17.62 -8.28
CA GLU A 67 -4.77 17.89 -7.64
C GLU A 67 -4.57 17.19 -6.27
N TRP A 68 -5.37 16.16 -5.98
CA TRP A 68 -5.24 15.36 -4.77
C TRP A 68 -4.78 13.94 -5.10
N TYR A 69 -3.85 13.43 -4.31
CA TYR A 69 -3.42 12.04 -4.35
C TYR A 69 -3.95 11.33 -3.11
N LEU A 70 -4.79 10.32 -3.31
CA LEU A 70 -5.22 9.44 -2.22
C LEU A 70 -4.21 8.30 -2.09
N SER A 71 -3.48 8.26 -0.98
CA SER A 71 -2.64 7.12 -0.62
C SER A 71 -3.51 6.09 0.10
N ILE A 72 -3.46 4.84 -0.35
CA ILE A 72 -4.25 3.73 0.19
C ILE A 72 -3.27 2.66 0.67
N SER A 73 -3.20 2.47 1.99
CA SER A 73 -2.49 1.34 2.58
C SER A 73 -3.33 0.73 3.72
N PRO A 74 -3.05 -0.52 4.13
CA PRO A 74 -3.80 -1.17 5.21
C PRO A 74 -3.73 -0.41 6.55
N LEU A 75 -2.62 0.29 6.79
CA LEU A 75 -2.36 0.99 8.06
C LEU A 75 -2.71 2.48 7.99
N GLU A 76 -2.50 3.10 6.84
CA GLU A 76 -2.60 4.53 6.65
C GLU A 76 -3.27 4.88 5.32
N ILE A 77 -4.43 5.53 5.40
CA ILE A 77 -5.19 6.09 4.29
C ILE A 77 -5.24 7.60 4.52
N HIS A 78 -4.79 8.38 3.54
CA HIS A 78 -4.78 9.84 3.65
C HIS A 78 -4.67 10.53 2.29
N LEU A 79 -5.07 11.80 2.28
CA LEU A 79 -4.99 12.68 1.13
C LEU A 79 -3.70 13.49 1.16
N LEU A 80 -2.97 13.49 0.05
CA LEU A 80 -1.79 14.32 -0.20
C LEU A 80 -2.10 15.31 -1.32
N ARG A 81 -1.55 16.52 -1.25
CA ARG A 81 -1.60 17.45 -2.40
C ARG A 81 -0.57 17.03 -3.43
N VAL A 82 -0.98 16.97 -4.70
CA VAL A 82 -0.07 16.70 -5.82
C VAL A 82 0.75 17.97 -6.06
N CYS A 83 2.02 17.97 -5.67
CA CYS A 83 2.96 19.00 -6.13
C CYS A 83 3.21 18.80 -7.64
N ALA A 84 3.11 19.88 -8.42
CA ALA A 84 3.07 19.92 -9.90
C ALA A 84 4.22 19.23 -10.65
N VAL A 85 5.25 18.72 -9.95
CA VAL A 85 6.42 18.04 -10.55
C VAL A 85 6.19 16.54 -10.79
N SER A 86 5.11 15.94 -10.27
CA SER A 86 4.99 14.47 -10.17
C SER A 86 3.70 13.85 -10.75
N GLN A 87 2.93 14.57 -11.58
CA GLN A 87 1.63 14.08 -12.08
C GLN A 87 1.72 12.76 -12.87
N HIS A 88 2.82 12.51 -13.60
CA HIS A 88 2.99 11.28 -14.39
C HIS A 88 3.48 10.06 -13.59
N ASN A 89 4.01 10.24 -12.37
CA ASN A 89 4.52 9.15 -11.53
C ASN A 89 3.62 8.81 -10.34
N ALA A 90 2.67 9.68 -9.98
CA ALA A 90 1.81 9.46 -8.80
C ALA A 90 0.93 8.21 -8.93
N LEU A 91 0.40 7.93 -10.13
CA LEU A 91 -0.35 6.71 -10.44
C LEU A 91 0.55 5.50 -10.78
N ALA A 92 1.81 5.74 -11.08
CA ALA A 92 2.79 4.72 -11.47
C ALA A 92 3.57 4.16 -10.27
N ASN A 93 3.11 4.43 -9.05
CA ASN A 93 3.67 3.86 -7.83
C ASN A 93 3.33 2.37 -7.75
N GLY A 94 4.16 1.56 -8.42
CA GLY A 94 4.16 0.11 -8.31
C GLY A 94 3.11 -0.60 -9.16
N SER A 95 3.53 -1.71 -9.78
CA SER A 95 2.62 -2.66 -10.46
C SER A 95 1.52 -3.21 -9.53
N HIS A 96 1.66 -3.09 -8.21
CA HIS A 96 0.77 -3.69 -7.22
C HIS A 96 -0.49 -2.86 -6.96
N ASP A 97 -0.37 -1.54 -6.85
CA ASP A 97 -1.53 -0.65 -6.70
C ASP A 97 -2.43 -0.74 -7.92
N CYS A 98 -1.83 -0.93 -9.10
CA CYS A 98 -2.56 -1.14 -10.35
C CYS A 98 -3.36 -2.46 -10.34
N LEU A 99 -2.78 -3.56 -9.84
CA LEU A 99 -3.46 -4.85 -9.72
C LEU A 99 -4.58 -4.84 -8.67
N LEU A 100 -4.35 -4.17 -7.52
CA LEU A 100 -5.37 -4.02 -6.50
C LEU A 100 -6.54 -3.17 -6.99
N ARG A 101 -6.23 -2.05 -7.65
CA ARG A 101 -7.24 -1.22 -8.29
C ARG A 101 -8.07 -2.03 -9.27
N GLU A 102 -7.42 -2.77 -10.18
CA GLU A 102 -8.13 -3.61 -11.16
C GLU A 102 -9.05 -4.62 -10.47
N TYR A 103 -8.57 -5.27 -9.41
CA TYR A 103 -9.36 -6.22 -8.63
C TYR A 103 -10.58 -5.56 -7.96
N TYR A 104 -10.40 -4.50 -7.18
CA TYR A 104 -11.50 -3.89 -6.43
C TYR A 104 -12.47 -3.12 -7.32
N LEU A 105 -12.05 -2.65 -8.49
CA LEU A 105 -12.93 -1.98 -9.45
C LEU A 105 -13.84 -2.95 -10.24
N ASP A 106 -13.54 -4.25 -10.24
CA ASP A 106 -14.37 -5.27 -10.89
C ASP A 106 -15.37 -5.88 -9.90
N TRP A 107 -16.62 -5.46 -9.99
CA TRP A 107 -17.72 -5.93 -9.14
C TRP A 107 -18.02 -7.43 -9.27
N ARG A 108 -17.57 -8.11 -10.34
CA ARG A 108 -17.69 -9.59 -10.45
C ARG A 108 -16.88 -10.30 -9.37
N ASN A 109 -15.84 -9.64 -8.84
CA ASN A 109 -15.06 -10.14 -7.72
C ASN A 109 -15.84 -10.09 -6.39
N LEU A 110 -16.98 -9.40 -6.32
CA LEU A 110 -17.88 -9.47 -5.16
C LEU A 110 -18.79 -10.70 -5.23
N ASP A 111 -19.25 -11.07 -6.43
CA ASP A 111 -20.26 -12.11 -6.67
C ASP A 111 -19.66 -13.54 -6.70
N THR A 112 -18.35 -13.65 -6.95
CA THR A 112 -17.64 -14.94 -7.07
C THR A 112 -17.24 -15.54 -5.70
N MET A 113 -17.53 -14.86 -4.58
CA MET A 113 -16.80 -15.04 -3.30
C MET A 113 -17.58 -15.80 -2.23
N SER A 114 -17.52 -17.14 -2.27
CA SER A 114 -17.71 -17.91 -1.03
C SER A 114 -16.54 -17.65 -0.07
N HIS A 115 -16.81 -17.73 1.24
CA HIS A 115 -15.87 -17.53 2.35
C HIS A 115 -14.49 -18.20 2.15
N GLU A 116 -14.47 -19.42 1.59
CA GLU A 116 -13.23 -20.20 1.39
C GLU A 116 -12.34 -19.67 0.25
N GLY A 117 -12.92 -19.15 -0.83
CA GLY A 117 -12.15 -18.66 -1.99
C GLY A 117 -11.39 -17.37 -1.67
N LEU A 118 -11.99 -16.51 -0.85
CA LEU A 118 -11.41 -15.22 -0.48
C LEU A 118 -10.27 -15.37 0.54
N GLN A 119 -10.39 -16.28 1.52
CA GLN A 119 -9.32 -16.51 2.49
C GLN A 119 -8.05 -17.08 1.83
N GLN A 120 -8.19 -18.03 0.90
CA GLN A 120 -7.04 -18.56 0.17
C GLN A 120 -6.38 -17.50 -0.72
N LEU A 121 -7.18 -16.65 -1.37
CA LEU A 121 -6.68 -15.56 -2.19
C LEU A 121 -5.97 -14.50 -1.32
N MET A 122 -6.55 -14.14 -0.17
CA MET A 122 -5.96 -13.21 0.80
C MET A 122 -4.69 -13.77 1.45
N ASP A 123 -4.63 -15.04 1.80
CA ASP A 123 -3.41 -15.65 2.34
C ASP A 123 -2.27 -15.67 1.31
N GLN A 124 -2.60 -15.99 0.06
CA GLN A 124 -1.64 -15.90 -1.05
C GLN A 124 -1.22 -14.44 -1.31
N PHE A 125 -2.15 -13.51 -1.14
CA PHE A 125 -1.95 -12.08 -1.29
C PHE A 125 -1.09 -11.49 -0.18
N TRP A 126 -1.38 -11.70 1.11
CA TRP A 126 -0.58 -11.20 2.23
C TRP A 126 0.82 -11.78 2.24
N ARG A 127 0.99 -13.05 1.85
CA ARG A 127 2.32 -13.65 1.64
C ARG A 127 3.10 -12.93 0.52
N ARG A 128 2.42 -12.52 -0.54
CA ARG A 128 3.02 -11.78 -1.66
C ARG A 128 3.31 -10.32 -1.30
N PHE A 129 2.35 -9.67 -0.65
CA PHE A 129 2.40 -8.29 -0.18
C PHE A 129 3.50 -8.10 0.86
N ALA A 130 3.56 -8.93 1.89
CA ALA A 130 4.63 -8.89 2.89
C ALA A 130 6.03 -9.05 2.25
N ALA A 131 6.16 -9.87 1.21
CA ALA A 131 7.43 -10.02 0.49
C ALA A 131 7.79 -8.80 -0.39
N TRP A 132 6.80 -8.00 -0.80
CA TRP A 132 6.97 -6.83 -1.65
C TRP A 132 7.13 -5.52 -0.86
N ASP A 133 6.39 -5.36 0.23
CA ASP A 133 6.55 -4.29 1.23
C ASP A 133 7.98 -4.29 1.77
N GLN A 134 8.47 -5.47 2.15
CA GLN A 134 9.87 -5.74 2.52
C GLN A 134 10.90 -5.33 1.46
N ARG A 135 10.56 -5.40 0.16
CA ARG A 135 11.45 -4.96 -0.92
C ARG A 135 11.43 -3.44 -1.06
N SER A 136 10.25 -2.83 -1.01
CA SER A 136 10.10 -1.37 -1.09
C SER A 136 10.80 -0.68 0.08
N ASP A 137 10.54 -1.14 1.30
CA ASP A 137 11.18 -0.65 2.52
C ASP A 137 12.70 -0.80 2.45
N ALA A 138 13.19 -1.94 1.98
CA ALA A 138 14.62 -2.15 1.82
C ALA A 138 15.27 -1.19 0.80
N LEU A 139 14.55 -0.82 -0.28
CA LEU A 139 15.03 0.16 -1.26
C LEU A 139 15.03 1.58 -0.66
N ILE A 140 14.02 1.94 0.14
CA ILE A 140 13.94 3.20 0.87
C ILE A 140 15.08 3.31 1.89
N VAL A 141 15.32 2.27 2.68
CA VAL A 141 16.43 2.20 3.65
C VAL A 141 17.78 2.40 2.94
N LEU A 142 17.93 1.86 1.72
CA LEU A 142 19.13 2.07 0.91
C LEU A 142 19.16 3.43 0.17
N GLY A 143 18.04 4.15 0.15
CA GLY A 143 17.91 5.45 -0.50
C GLY A 143 17.94 5.38 -2.03
N VAL A 144 17.42 4.29 -2.60
CA VAL A 144 17.41 4.03 -4.05
C VAL A 144 15.97 3.90 -4.56
N PRO A 145 15.69 4.28 -5.84
CA PRO A 145 14.34 4.21 -6.38
C PRO A 145 13.86 2.76 -6.52
N SER A 146 12.53 2.57 -6.57
CA SER A 146 11.90 1.26 -6.77
C SER A 146 12.32 0.56 -8.08
N THR A 147 12.74 1.35 -9.07
CA THR A 147 13.25 0.91 -10.38
C THR A 147 14.75 0.61 -10.39
N ALA A 148 15.45 0.75 -9.26
CA ALA A 148 16.89 0.60 -9.19
C ALA A 148 17.37 -0.79 -9.65
N LYS A 149 18.41 -0.79 -10.49
CA LYS A 149 19.08 -2.02 -10.93
C LYS A 149 19.90 -2.62 -9.80
N TRP A 150 20.18 -3.91 -9.91
CA TRP A 150 20.97 -4.64 -8.90
C TRP A 150 22.33 -3.98 -8.61
N GLU A 151 22.99 -3.47 -9.64
CA GLU A 151 24.27 -2.76 -9.53
C GLU A 151 24.15 -1.45 -8.71
N GLU A 152 23.06 -0.71 -8.87
CA GLU A 152 22.77 0.52 -8.14
C GLU A 152 22.48 0.24 -6.67
N ILE A 153 21.74 -0.83 -6.38
CA ILE A 153 21.48 -1.34 -5.02
C ILE A 153 22.79 -1.70 -4.32
N GLN A 154 23.69 -2.41 -5.02
CA GLN A 154 25.00 -2.78 -4.48
C GLN A 154 25.89 -1.57 -4.22
N LEU A 155 25.85 -0.57 -5.09
CA LEU A 155 26.63 0.66 -4.94
C LEU A 155 26.13 1.48 -3.74
N ALA A 156 24.82 1.67 -3.64
CA ALA A 156 24.19 2.40 -2.53
C ALA A 156 24.47 1.75 -1.17
N TYR A 157 24.39 0.41 -1.11
CA TYR A 157 24.76 -0.34 0.10
C TYR A 157 26.21 -0.08 0.51
N ARG A 158 27.17 -0.22 -0.42
CA ARG A 158 28.60 -0.01 -0.10
C ARG A 158 28.87 1.40 0.43
N LYS A 159 28.22 2.40 -0.18
CA LYS A 159 28.35 3.80 0.24
C LYS A 159 27.82 4.00 1.66
N LYS A 160 26.56 3.63 1.93
CA LYS A 160 25.94 3.77 3.26
C LYS A 160 26.64 2.95 4.33
N ALA A 161 27.06 1.71 4.02
CA ALA A 161 27.79 0.86 4.94
C ALA A 161 29.16 1.45 5.32
N ALA A 162 29.83 2.13 4.39
CA ALA A 162 31.12 2.79 4.67
C ALA A 162 30.95 4.06 5.53
N GLU A 163 29.84 4.78 5.37
CA GLU A 163 29.49 5.98 6.15
C GLU A 163 29.04 5.63 7.57
N LEU A 164 28.21 4.59 7.72
CA LEU A 164 27.60 4.19 8.99
C LEU A 164 28.45 3.17 9.78
N HIS A 165 29.66 2.85 9.32
CA HIS A 165 30.48 1.81 9.94
C HIS A 165 30.82 2.18 11.39
N PRO A 166 30.55 1.31 12.38
CA PRO A 166 30.80 1.60 13.80
C PRO A 166 32.28 1.88 14.09
N ASP A 167 33.20 1.18 13.43
CA ASP A 167 34.65 1.44 13.56
C ASP A 167 35.08 2.84 13.06
N LYS A 168 34.23 3.54 12.32
CA LYS A 168 34.46 4.90 11.83
C LYS A 168 33.63 5.95 12.60
N GLY A 169 33.01 5.56 13.71
CA GLY A 169 32.14 6.43 14.52
C GLY A 169 30.69 6.50 14.04
N GLY A 170 30.27 5.61 13.14
CA GLY A 170 28.89 5.51 12.67
C GLY A 170 27.96 4.79 13.65
N ASP A 171 26.65 4.94 13.45
CA ASP A 171 25.62 4.35 14.31
C ASP A 171 25.46 2.83 14.05
N PRO A 172 25.73 1.96 15.05
CA PRO A 172 25.56 0.51 14.92
C PRO A 172 24.11 0.05 14.64
N GLY A 173 23.11 0.83 15.05
CA GLY A 173 21.69 0.62 14.76
C GLY A 173 21.41 0.81 13.27
N LEU A 174 21.77 1.99 12.74
CA LEU A 174 21.58 2.32 11.31
C LEU A 174 22.39 1.40 10.39
N PHE A 175 23.61 1.00 10.81
CA PHE A 175 24.41 0.05 10.05
C PHE A 175 23.73 -1.32 9.94
N ARG A 176 23.12 -1.81 11.02
CA ARG A 176 22.35 -3.07 11.00
C ARG A 176 21.13 -2.96 10.09
N GLU A 177 20.39 -1.86 10.16
CA GLU A 177 19.21 -1.62 9.34
C GLU A 177 19.54 -1.65 7.84
N VAL A 178 20.57 -0.90 7.43
CA VAL A 178 21.06 -0.88 6.04
C VAL A 178 21.54 -2.26 5.57
N ARG A 179 22.20 -3.02 6.45
CA ARG A 179 22.65 -4.38 6.16
C ARG A 179 21.48 -5.34 5.96
N THR A 180 20.50 -5.31 6.87
CA THR A 180 19.30 -6.16 6.79
C THR A 180 18.52 -5.88 5.51
N ALA A 181 18.32 -4.61 5.16
CA ALA A 181 17.69 -4.20 3.91
C ALA A 181 18.42 -4.78 2.68
N TYR A 182 19.75 -4.65 2.61
CA TYR A 182 20.55 -5.20 1.51
C TYR A 182 20.44 -6.72 1.41
N GLU A 183 20.52 -7.44 2.54
CA GLU A 183 20.43 -8.91 2.56
C GLU A 183 19.07 -9.41 2.06
N MET A 184 18.00 -8.69 2.38
CA MET A 184 16.65 -9.00 1.89
C MET A 184 16.55 -8.82 0.36
N LEU A 185 17.06 -7.69 -0.17
CA LEU A 185 17.11 -7.47 -1.61
C LEU A 185 17.97 -8.52 -2.32
N ALA A 186 19.10 -8.92 -1.74
CA ALA A 186 19.98 -9.94 -2.28
C ALA A 186 19.31 -11.32 -2.36
N LYS A 187 18.56 -11.71 -1.32
CA LYS A 187 17.77 -12.95 -1.32
C LYS A 187 16.70 -12.92 -2.41
N SER A 188 16.00 -11.80 -2.57
CA SER A 188 14.96 -11.65 -3.61
C SER A 188 15.54 -11.75 -5.02
N TYR A 189 16.71 -11.15 -5.28
CA TYR A 189 17.38 -11.18 -6.57
C TYR A 189 17.88 -12.58 -6.94
N LYS A 190 18.41 -13.33 -5.97
CA LYS A 190 18.88 -14.72 -6.21
C LYS A 190 17.72 -15.67 -6.54
N LYS A 191 16.56 -15.50 -5.89
CA LYS A 191 15.38 -16.34 -6.11
C LYS A 191 14.76 -16.17 -7.51
N GLY A 192 14.87 -14.98 -8.12
CA GLY A 192 14.38 -14.72 -9.48
C GLY A 192 15.30 -15.18 -10.62
N LYS A 193 16.45 -15.79 -10.31
CA LYS A 193 17.41 -16.33 -11.28
C LYS A 193 17.42 -17.87 -11.35
N CYS A 194 16.65 -18.54 -10.51
CA CYS A 194 16.49 -19.99 -10.51
C CYS A 194 15.27 -20.42 -11.32
#